data_AF-W7C0Z5-F1
#
_entry.id   AF-W7C0Z5-F1
#
_cell.length_a   1.000
_cell.length_b   1.000
_cell.length_c   1.000
_cell.angle_alpha   90.00
_cell.angle_beta   90.00
_cell.angle_gamma   90.00
#
_symmetry.space_group_name_H-M   'P 1'
#
loop_
_entity.id
_entity.type
_entity.pdbx_description
1 polymer ?
#
loop_
_entity_poly.entity_id
_entity_poly.type
_entity_poly.pdbx_seq_one_letter_code
_entity_poly.pdbx_strand_id
1 'polypeptide(L)' 'MAKRVEIGKTGLRVTPIGFGANTIGAHNLFQNIDEEVSRETIRVALAEGADFF' A
#
# COMPACT_ATOMS: atom_id res chain seq x y z
N MET A 1 19.63 -2.97 -1.77
CA MET A 1 18.44 -2.53 -2.55
C MET A 1 17.45 -3.68 -2.62
N ALA A 2 16.17 -3.44 -2.32
CA ALA A 2 15.14 -4.47 -2.46
C ALA A 2 15.05 -4.93 -3.93
N LYS A 3 14.89 -6.24 -4.15
CA LYS A 3 14.67 -6.82 -5.49
C LYS A 3 13.42 -6.19 -6.08
N ARG A 4 13.46 -5.72 -7.33
CA ARG A 4 12.27 -5.24 -8.06
C ARG A 4 11.83 -6.22 -9.14
N VAL A 5 10.53 -6.41 -9.28
CA VAL A 5 9.88 -7.29 -10.26
C VAL A 5 9.03 -6.48 -11.22
N GLU A 6 8.95 -6.92 -12.48
CA GLU A 6 8.05 -6.32 -13.46
C GLU A 6 6.67 -6.95 -13.34
N ILE A 7 5.61 -6.13 -13.35
CA ILE A 7 4.24 -6.63 -13.40
C ILE A 7 3.92 -7.02 -14.85
N GLY A 8 4.03 -8.31 -15.17
CA GLY A 8 3.73 -8.82 -16.51
C GLY A 8 4.64 -8.22 -17.59
N LYS A 9 4.06 -7.46 -18.53
CA LYS A 9 4.76 -6.74 -19.61
C LYS A 9 4.46 -5.24 -19.59
N THR A 10 4.17 -4.70 -18.41
CA THR A 10 3.71 -3.30 -18.26
C THR A 10 4.86 -2.30 -18.25
N GLY A 11 6.12 -2.76 -18.11
CA GLY A 11 7.26 -1.89 -17.85
C GLY A 11 7.34 -1.34 -16.42
N LEU A 12 6.32 -1.57 -15.57
CA LEU A 12 6.31 -1.12 -14.18
C LEU A 12 7.14 -2.08 -13.31
N ARG A 13 8.17 -1.54 -12.65
CA ARG A 13 9.06 -2.28 -11.75
C ARG A 13 8.86 -1.89 -10.30
N VAL A 14 8.25 -2.79 -9.54
CA VAL A 14 7.83 -2.59 -8.15
C VAL A 14 8.57 -3.53 -7.21
N THR A 15 8.51 -3.26 -5.91
CA THR A 15 8.85 -4.24 -4.89
C THR A 15 7.92 -5.46 -4.95
N PRO A 16 8.39 -6.67 -4.59
CA PRO A 16 7.59 -7.89 -4.69
C PRO A 16 6.44 -7.96 -3.68
N ILE A 17 6.32 -6.99 -2.77
CA ILE A 17 5.27 -6.90 -1.76
C ILE A 17 4.47 -5.65 -2.07
N GLY A 18 3.20 -5.83 -2.46
CA GLY A 18 2.24 -4.73 -2.58
C GLY A 18 1.51 -4.46 -1.26
N PHE A 19 0.98 -3.25 -1.11
CA PHE A 19 0.19 -2.85 0.04
C PHE A 19 -1.29 -2.78 -0.30
N GLY A 20 -2.12 -3.68 0.22
CA GLY A 20 -3.57 -3.61 0.02
C GLY A 20 -4.22 -2.52 0.87
N ALA A 21 -4.79 -1.49 0.24
CA ALA A 21 -5.36 -0.32 0.94
C ALA A 21 -6.90 -0.38 1.16
N ASN A 22 -7.53 -1.56 1.10
CA ASN A 22 -8.99 -1.68 1.14
C ASN A 22 -9.65 -1.29 2.48
N THR A 23 -8.87 -1.18 3.56
CA THR A 23 -9.34 -0.73 4.89
C THR A 23 -9.11 0.76 5.13
N ILE A 24 -8.35 1.43 4.27
CA ILE A 24 -7.95 2.84 4.42
C ILE A 24 -9.14 3.73 4.04
N GLY A 25 -9.69 4.47 5.02
CA GLY A 25 -10.87 5.33 4.82
C GLY A 25 -12.16 4.59 4.43
N ALA A 26 -12.18 3.26 4.58
CA ALA A 26 -13.24 2.40 4.06
C ALA A 26 -14.46 2.28 5.00
N HIS A 27 -15.03 3.41 5.38
CA HIS A 27 -16.20 3.50 6.27
C HIS A 27 -17.43 2.77 5.74
N ASN A 28 -17.51 2.56 4.43
CA ASN A 28 -18.59 1.80 3.80
C ASN A 28 -18.41 0.28 3.94
N LEU A 29 -17.21 -0.20 4.26
CA LEU A 29 -16.89 -1.62 4.38
C LEU A 29 -16.63 -2.04 5.83
N PHE A 30 -16.14 -1.12 6.67
CA PHE A 30 -15.73 -1.39 8.04
C PHE A 30 -16.23 -0.32 9.00
N GLN A 31 -16.60 -0.73 10.22
CA GLN A 31 -17.00 0.20 11.28
C GLN A 31 -15.77 0.71 12.06
N ASN A 32 -15.90 1.91 12.63
CA ASN A 32 -14.90 2.53 13.51
C ASN A 32 -13.52 2.68 12.87
N ILE A 33 -13.47 2.96 11.56
CA ILE A 33 -12.22 3.32 10.90
C ILE A 33 -11.74 4.65 11.48
N ASP A 34 -10.49 4.66 11.94
CA ASP A 34 -9.78 5.86 12.36
C ASP A 34 -8.98 6.40 11.17
N GLU A 35 -9.25 7.66 10.80
CA GLU A 35 -8.61 8.36 9.69
C GLU A 35 -7.13 8.63 9.94
N GLU A 36 -6.73 8.90 11.18
CA GLU A 36 -5.32 9.14 11.51
C GLU A 36 -4.51 7.84 11.48
N VAL A 37 -5.10 6.73 11.94
CA VAL A 37 -4.49 5.39 11.77
C VAL A 37 -4.37 5.04 10.29
N SER A 38 -5.39 5.34 9.49
CA SER A 38 -5.38 5.11 8.03
C SER A 38 -4.24 5.87 7.36
N ARG A 39 -4.09 7.17 7.67
CA ARG A 39 -3.00 8.01 7.15
C ARG A 39 -1.64 7.53 7.59
N GLU A 40 -1.50 7.19 8.87
CA GLU A 40 -0.22 6.72 9.42
C GLU A 40 0.20 5.39 8.81
N THR A 41 -0.75 4.49 8.59
CA THR A 41 -0.49 3.21 7.92
C THR A 41 0.10 3.42 6.52
N ILE A 42 -0.44 4.36 5.74
CA ILE A 42 0.11 4.72 4.43
C ILE A 42 1.52 5.33 4.55
N ARG A 43 1.75 6.22 5.53
CA ARG A 43 3.09 6.81 5.75
C ARG A 43 4.13 5.74 6.09
N VAL A 44 3.80 4.79 6.97
CA VAL A 44 4.69 3.67 7.32
C VAL A 44 4.94 2.78 6.10
N ALA A 45 3.90 2.40 5.34
CA ALA A 45 4.08 1.59 4.14
C ALA A 45 5.04 2.23 3.14
N LEU A 46 4.89 3.54 2.88
CA LEU A 46 5.80 4.29 2.01
C LEU A 46 7.23 4.35 2.58
N ALA A 47 7.37 4.57 3.89
CA ALA A 47 8.68 4.61 4.56
C ALA A 47 9.42 3.26 4.51
N GLU A 48 8.68 2.14 4.60
CA GLU A 48 9.20 0.77 4.44
C GLU A 48 9.45 0.40 2.97
N GLY A 49 9.18 1.30 2.03
CA GLY A 49 9.51 1.15 0.62
C GLY A 49 8.43 0.49 -0.23
N ALA A 50 7.17 0.45 0.24
CA ALA A 50 6.05 0.06 -0.61
C ALA A 50 5.89 1.06 -1.77
N ASP A 51 5.81 0.52 -2.99
CA ASP A 51 5.72 1.31 -4.22
C ASP A 51 4.61 0.79 -5.15
N PHE A 52 3.77 -0.11 -4.65
CA PHE A 52 2.56 -0.61 -5.30
C PHE A 52 1.45 -0.79 -4.26
N PHE A 53 0.30 -0.17 -4.51
CA PHE A 53 -0.87 -0.10 -3.62
C PHE A 53 -2.12 -0.63 -4.35
#